data_AF-A0A355UJ98-F1
#
_entry.id   AF-A0A355UJ98-F1
#
_cell.length_a   1.000
_cell.length_b   1.000
_cell.length_c   1.000
_cell.angle_alpha   90.00
_cell.angle_beta   90.00
_cell.angle_gamma   90.00
#
_symmetry.space_group_name_H-M   'P 1'
#
loop_
_entity.id
_entity.type
_entity.pdbx_description
1 polymer ?
#
loop_
_entity_poly.entity_id
_entity_poly.type
_entity_poly.pdbx_seq_one_letter_code
_entity_poly.pdbx_strand_id
1 'polypeptide(L)'
;MPIVKSFFNKINTYKMKKIFLLVLCSVVVFSCATMKGNKMVNERDVPERYVNDLKKQRPNIEKRTWEMVDSNSYNANFVDNGNQMRIKYTKASTETCWIIPFEYVPSQITEYINS
;
A
#
# COMPACT_ATOMS: atom_id res chain seq x y z
N MET A 1 -47.96 35.03 -22.00
CA MET A 1 -46.57 34.92 -21.45
C MET A 1 -46.12 33.48 -21.07
N PRO A 2 -46.32 32.42 -21.90
CA PRO A 2 -45.87 31.05 -21.57
C PRO A 2 -44.49 30.65 -22.14
N ILE A 3 -44.00 31.33 -23.18
CA ILE A 3 -42.80 30.93 -23.94
C ILE A 3 -41.51 31.17 -23.15
N VAL A 4 -41.44 32.28 -22.39
CA VAL A 4 -40.25 32.64 -21.59
C VAL A 4 -40.03 31.66 -20.42
N LYS A 5 -41.10 31.20 -19.76
CA LYS A 5 -41.01 30.21 -18.67
C LYS A 5 -40.49 28.85 -19.15
N SER A 6 -40.93 28.40 -20.33
CA SER A 6 -40.47 27.14 -20.94
C SER A 6 -38.98 27.17 -21.27
N PHE A 7 -38.49 28.29 -21.79
CA PHE A 7 -37.08 28.46 -22.17
C PHE A 7 -36.13 28.47 -20.95
N PHE A 8 -36.49 29.19 -19.89
CA PHE A 8 -35.72 29.21 -18.63
C PHE A 8 -35.67 27.83 -17.95
N ASN A 9 -36.78 27.08 -17.95
CA ASN A 9 -36.81 25.74 -17.35
C ASN A 9 -35.93 24.74 -18.13
N LYS A 10 -35.86 24.88 -19.45
CA LYS A 10 -35.00 24.06 -20.33
C LYS A 10 -33.51 24.35 -20.13
N ILE A 11 -33.13 25.60 -19.89
CA ILE A 11 -31.74 25.99 -19.58
C ILE A 11 -31.30 25.44 -18.22
N ASN A 12 -32.17 25.50 -17.20
CA ASN A 12 -31.86 24.98 -15.85
C ASN A 12 -31.72 23.46 -15.84
N THR A 13 -32.56 22.73 -16.57
CA THR A 13 -32.46 21.27 -16.71
C THR A 13 -31.22 20.84 -17.49
N TYR A 14 -30.78 21.60 -18.49
CA TYR A 14 -29.53 21.33 -19.22
C TYR A 14 -28.29 21.55 -18.34
N LYS A 15 -28.27 22.62 -17.54
CA LYS A 15 -27.18 22.89 -16.59
C LYS A 15 -27.08 21.82 -15.49
N MET A 16 -28.21 21.35 -14.93
CA MET A 16 -28.21 20.28 -13.93
C MET A 16 -27.71 18.94 -14.48
N LYS A 17 -28.07 18.58 -15.73
CA LYS A 17 -27.60 17.34 -16.36
C LYS A 17 -26.09 17.32 -16.62
N LYS A 18 -25.49 18.49 -16.94
CA LYS A 18 -24.04 18.62 -17.12
C LYS A 18 -23.26 18.49 -15.81
N ILE A 19 -23.77 19.09 -14.73
CA ILE A 19 -23.17 18.97 -13.39
C ILE A 19 -23.27 17.52 -12.91
N PHE A 20 -24.42 16.87 -13.11
CA PHE A 20 -24.60 15.46 -12.77
C PHE A 20 -23.65 14.53 -13.55
N LEU A 21 -23.42 14.81 -14.84
CA LEU A 21 -22.46 14.04 -15.66
C LEU A 21 -21.01 14.25 -15.19
N LEU A 22 -20.62 15.46 -14.82
CA LEU A 22 -19.28 15.76 -14.29
C LEU A 22 -19.04 15.09 -12.93
N VAL A 23 -20.06 15.04 -12.06
CA VAL A 23 -20.00 14.34 -10.78
C VAL A 23 -19.94 12.82 -10.97
N LEU A 24 -20.58 12.26 -11.99
CA LEU A 24 -20.44 10.83 -12.29
C LEU A 24 -19.05 10.48 -12.83
N CYS A 25 -18.46 11.34 -13.66
CA CYS A 25 -17.11 11.12 -14.18
C CYS A 25 -16.04 11.18 -13.09
N SER A 26 -16.19 12.01 -12.04
CA SER A 26 -15.21 12.10 -10.95
C SER A 26 -15.17 10.87 -10.04
N VAL A 27 -16.28 10.13 -9.90
CA VAL A 27 -16.33 8.88 -9.10
C VAL A 27 -15.55 7.74 -9.79
N VAL A 28 -15.47 7.73 -11.12
CA VAL A 28 -14.76 6.67 -11.86
C VAL A 28 -13.24 6.84 -11.81
N VAL A 29 -12.72 8.07 -11.74
CA VAL A 29 -11.27 8.32 -11.76
C VAL A 29 -10.59 7.94 -10.44
N PHE A 30 -11.31 7.97 -9.30
CA PHE A 30 -10.77 7.52 -8.01
C PHE A 30 -10.77 6.00 -7.83
N SER A 31 -11.45 5.25 -8.70
CA SER A 31 -11.55 3.78 -8.59
C SER A 31 -10.35 3.04 -9.20
N CYS A 32 -9.45 3.74 -9.91
CA CYS A 32 -8.36 3.12 -10.68
C CYS A 32 -6.96 3.53 -10.21
N ALA A 33 -6.81 3.84 -8.93
CA ALA A 33 -5.51 3.91 -8.26
C ALA A 33 -5.31 2.66 -7.39
N THR A 34 -5.38 1.47 -8.00
CA THR A 34 -4.81 0.28 -7.35
C THR A 34 -3.31 0.48 -7.32
N MET A 35 -2.77 1.03 -6.22
CA MET A 35 -1.37 0.82 -5.87
C MET A 35 -1.10 -0.68 -6.06
N LYS A 36 -0.10 -1.04 -6.86
CA LYS A 36 0.40 -2.42 -6.93
C LYS A 36 0.96 -2.78 -5.55
N GLY A 37 0.08 -3.17 -4.64
CA GLY A 37 0.46 -3.81 -3.39
C GLY A 37 1.02 -5.19 -3.70
N ASN A 38 1.99 -5.64 -2.91
CA ASN A 38 2.47 -7.01 -3.00
C ASN A 38 1.30 -7.97 -2.75
N LYS A 39 1.34 -9.14 -3.38
CA LYS A 39 0.26 -10.12 -3.21
C LYS A 39 0.42 -10.81 -1.86
N MET A 40 -0.56 -10.67 -0.98
CA MET A 40 -0.64 -11.47 0.25
C MET A 40 -0.75 -12.96 -0.10
N VAL A 41 0.06 -13.80 0.55
CA VAL A 41 0.09 -15.26 0.35
C VAL A 41 0.00 -16.00 1.67
N ASN A 42 -0.49 -17.23 1.64
CA ASN A 42 -0.47 -18.07 2.84
C ASN A 42 0.95 -18.61 3.06
N GLU A 43 1.31 -18.86 4.32
CA GLU A 43 2.62 -19.43 4.67
C GLU A 43 2.91 -20.77 3.96
N ARG A 44 1.87 -21.60 3.74
CA ARG A 44 2.00 -22.88 3.03
C ARG A 44 2.43 -22.73 1.55
N ASP A 45 2.22 -21.54 0.98
CA ASP A 45 2.56 -21.22 -0.40
C ASP A 45 3.98 -20.60 -0.49
N VAL A 46 4.65 -20.39 0.65
CA VAL A 46 6.01 -19.86 0.74
C VAL A 46 7.02 -21.02 0.77
N PRO A 47 8.17 -20.91 0.09
CA PRO A 47 9.24 -21.90 0.18
C PRO A 47 9.60 -22.23 1.62
N GLU A 48 9.58 -23.53 1.97
CA GLU A 48 9.74 -24.01 3.34
C GLU A 48 11.03 -23.50 4.01
N ARG A 49 12.12 -23.39 3.23
CA ARG A 49 13.39 -22.82 3.68
C ARG A 49 13.20 -21.44 4.32
N TYR A 50 12.43 -20.54 3.70
CA TYR A 50 12.25 -19.17 4.19
C TYR A 50 11.44 -19.14 5.49
N VAL A 51 10.44 -20.02 5.59
CA VAL A 51 9.63 -20.18 6.80
C VAL A 51 10.49 -20.69 7.96
N ASN A 52 11.33 -21.69 7.71
CA ASN A 52 12.22 -22.28 8.71
C ASN A 52 13.32 -21.30 9.13
N ASP A 53 13.90 -20.57 8.17
CA ASP A 53 14.91 -19.53 8.45
C ASP A 53 14.31 -18.43 9.34
N LEU A 54 13.08 -17.97 9.07
CA LEU A 54 12.38 -16.99 9.91
C LEU A 54 12.16 -17.53 11.33
N LYS A 55 11.63 -18.75 11.48
CA LYS A 55 11.39 -19.37 12.79
C LYS A 55 12.68 -19.52 13.60
N LYS A 56 13.79 -19.85 12.95
CA LYS A 56 15.11 -19.98 13.59
C LYS A 56 15.65 -18.62 14.04
N GLN A 57 15.52 -17.59 13.22
CA GLN A 57 16.04 -16.25 13.52
C GLN A 57 15.17 -15.48 14.52
N ARG A 58 13.85 -15.72 14.48
CA ARG A 58 12.82 -14.97 15.22
C ARG A 58 11.82 -15.95 15.85
N PRO A 59 12.23 -16.74 16.86
CA PRO A 59 11.38 -17.79 17.43
C PRO A 59 10.13 -17.25 18.16
N ASN A 60 10.16 -16.00 18.61
CA ASN A 60 9.13 -15.42 19.49
C ASN A 60 8.12 -14.52 18.77
N ILE A 61 8.08 -14.52 17.43
CA ILE A 61 7.12 -13.69 16.69
C ILE A 61 5.72 -14.29 16.79
N GLU A 62 4.79 -13.53 17.36
CA GLU A 62 3.41 -13.99 17.55
C GLU A 62 2.59 -13.91 16.26
N LYS A 63 2.82 -12.86 15.46
CA LYS A 63 2.07 -12.57 14.25
C LYS A 63 3.01 -12.21 13.11
N ARG A 64 2.82 -12.86 11.98
CA ARG A 64 3.50 -12.55 10.73
C ARG A 64 2.55 -12.63 9.55
N THR A 65 2.82 -11.83 8.54
CA THR A 65 2.17 -11.93 7.22
C THR A 65 3.22 -12.18 6.16
N TRP A 66 2.81 -12.89 5.10
CA TRP A 66 3.65 -13.17 3.96
C TRP A 66 3.11 -12.48 2.72
N GLU A 67 4.02 -11.90 1.95
CA GLU A 67 3.74 -11.26 0.68
C GLU A 67 4.67 -11.81 -0.39
N MET A 68 4.14 -12.08 -1.57
CA MET A 68 4.93 -12.32 -2.78
C MET A 68 5.17 -10.98 -3.47
N VAL A 69 6.45 -10.61 -3.60
CA VAL A 69 6.87 -9.34 -4.22
C VAL A 69 7.03 -9.53 -5.73
N ASP A 70 7.64 -10.64 -6.13
CA ASP A 70 7.76 -11.10 -7.51
C ASP A 70 7.75 -12.65 -7.53
N SER A 71 7.99 -13.26 -8.71
CA SER A 71 7.95 -14.71 -8.87
C SER A 71 8.93 -15.49 -7.98
N ASN A 72 9.99 -14.84 -7.48
CA ASN A 72 11.07 -15.48 -6.75
C ASN A 72 11.42 -14.80 -5.42
N SER A 73 10.62 -13.85 -4.97
CA SER A 73 10.88 -13.13 -3.72
C SER A 73 9.64 -12.93 -2.85
N TYR A 74 9.88 -13.06 -1.55
CA TYR A 74 8.85 -13.05 -0.52
C TYR A 74 9.25 -12.09 0.61
N ASN A 75 8.30 -11.30 1.09
CA ASN A 75 8.45 -10.58 2.35
C ASN A 75 7.75 -11.35 3.47
N ALA A 76 8.42 -11.48 4.61
CA ALA A 76 7.80 -11.71 5.90
C ALA A 76 7.71 -10.37 6.64
N ASN A 77 6.50 -9.93 6.95
CA ASN A 77 6.25 -8.74 7.77
C ASN A 77 5.79 -9.17 9.15
N PHE A 78 6.36 -8.59 10.20
CA PHE A 78 6.03 -8.92 11.59
C PHE A 78 6.39 -7.74 12.51
N VAL A 79 5.95 -7.83 13.76
CA VAL A 79 6.35 -6.89 14.81
C VAL A 79 7.36 -7.57 15.73
N ASP A 80 8.46 -6.88 16.02
CA ASP A 80 9.45 -7.30 17.01
C ASP A 80 9.81 -6.10 17.89
N ASN A 81 9.70 -6.26 19.22
CA ASN A 81 9.92 -5.19 20.19
C ASN A 81 9.17 -3.88 19.86
N GLY A 82 7.92 -3.99 19.40
CA GLY A 82 7.08 -2.83 19.04
C GLY A 82 7.40 -2.19 17.69
N ASN A 83 8.46 -2.63 17.00
CA ASN A 83 8.85 -2.10 15.70
C ASN A 83 8.32 -2.97 14.56
N GLN A 84 7.87 -2.30 13.50
CA GLN A 84 7.50 -2.97 12.26
C GLN A 84 8.78 -3.44 11.55
N MET A 85 8.86 -4.75 11.31
CA MET A 85 9.98 -5.40 10.67
C MET A 85 9.54 -6.07 9.38
N ARG A 86 10.46 -6.08 8.42
CA ARG A 86 10.33 -6.83 7.17
C ARG A 86 11.60 -7.62 6.91
N ILE A 87 11.47 -8.92 6.64
CA ILE A 87 12.55 -9.71 6.04
C ILE A 87 12.15 -10.09 4.62
N LYS A 88 12.95 -9.68 3.64
CA LYS A 88 12.79 -10.09 2.24
C LYS A 88 13.72 -11.25 1.95
N TYR A 89 13.13 -12.36 1.49
CA TYR A 89 13.85 -13.53 1.03
C TYR A 89 13.89 -13.57 -0.49
N THR A 90 15.09 -13.78 -1.03
CA THR A 90 15.29 -14.11 -2.44
C THR A 90 16.09 -15.41 -2.52
N LYS A 91 16.22 -15.97 -3.73
CA LYS A 91 17.07 -17.14 -3.94
C LYS A 91 18.55 -16.88 -3.55
N ALA A 92 19.02 -15.65 -3.73
CA ALA A 92 20.43 -15.29 -3.57
C ALA A 92 20.74 -14.65 -2.21
N SER A 93 19.77 -14.04 -1.55
CA SER A 93 20.01 -13.19 -0.37
C SER A 93 18.83 -13.14 0.58
N THR A 94 19.10 -12.60 1.77
CA THR A 94 18.09 -12.23 2.75
C THR A 94 18.36 -10.79 3.17
N GLU A 95 17.35 -9.93 3.05
CA GLU A 95 17.43 -8.51 3.41
C GLU A 95 16.52 -8.27 4.62
N THR A 96 17.04 -7.61 5.66
CA THR A 96 16.24 -7.24 6.84
C THR A 96 16.07 -5.74 6.87
N CYS A 97 14.84 -5.28 7.09
CA CYS A 97 14.49 -3.88 7.19
C CYS A 97 13.71 -3.61 8.48
N TRP A 98 14.07 -2.50 9.11
CA TRP A 98 13.47 -2.01 10.35
C TRP A 98 12.88 -0.65 10.04
N ILE A 99 11.61 -0.46 10.39
CA ILE A 99 11.02 0.87 10.38
C ILE A 99 11.34 1.50 11.72
N ILE A 100 12.22 2.50 11.70
CA ILE A 100 12.68 3.23 12.88
C ILE A 100 12.08 4.64 12.80
N PRO A 101 11.39 5.11 13.85
CA PRO A 101 10.94 6.49 13.93
C PRO A 101 12.11 7.48 13.79
N PHE A 102 11.87 8.60 13.10
CA PHE A 102 12.93 9.54 12.71
C PHE A 102 13.68 10.11 13.92
N GLU A 103 12.99 10.29 15.05
CA GLU A 103 13.56 10.76 16.32
C GLU A 103 14.65 9.85 16.90
N TYR A 104 14.70 8.59 16.49
CA TYR A 104 15.74 7.64 16.90
C TYR A 104 16.90 7.52 15.90
N VAL A 105 16.87 8.26 14.79
CA VAL A 105 17.95 8.26 13.80
C VAL A 105 19.13 9.08 14.33
N PRO A 106 20.36 8.55 14.38
CA PRO A 106 21.55 9.28 14.81
C PRO A 106 21.75 10.59 14.05
N SER A 107 22.11 11.66 14.75
CA SER A 107 22.23 13.01 14.16
C SER A 107 23.22 13.02 13.01
N GLN A 108 24.32 12.26 13.09
CA GLN A 108 25.32 12.17 12.02
C GLN A 108 24.73 11.69 10.69
N ILE A 109 23.75 10.78 10.73
CA ILE A 109 23.05 10.31 9.52
C ILE A 109 22.15 11.41 8.99
N THR A 110 21.39 12.08 9.87
CA THR A 110 20.48 13.15 9.45
C THR A 110 21.23 14.38 8.92
N GLU A 111 22.36 14.73 9.51
CA GLU A 111 23.24 15.82 9.08
C GLU A 111 23.83 15.51 7.70
N TYR A 112 24.33 14.28 7.48
CA TYR A 112 24.86 13.85 6.19
C TYR A 112 23.83 13.88 5.06
N ILE A 113 22.57 13.54 5.33
CA ILE A 113 21.50 13.57 4.31
C ILE A 113 21.12 15.03 3.95
N ASN A 114 21.23 15.96 4.91
CA ASN A 114 20.79 17.34 4.76
C ASN A 114 21.90 18.30 4.27
N SER A 115 23.15 17.85 4.20
CA SER A 115 24.29 18.60 3.63
C SER A 115 24.35 18.47 2.11
#